data_AF-A0A3D3Q710-F1
#
_entry.id   AF-A0A3D3Q710-F1
#
_cell.length_a   1.000
_cell.length_b   1.000
_cell.length_c   1.000
_cell.angle_alpha   90.00
_cell.angle_beta   90.00
_cell.angle_gamma   90.00
#
_symmetry.space_group_name_H-M   'P 1'
#
loop_
_entity.id
_entity.type
_entity.pdbx_description
1 polymer ?
#
loop_
_entity_poly.entity_id
_entity_poly.type
_entity_poly.pdbx_seq_one_letter_code
_entity_poly.pdbx_strand_id
1 'polypeptide(L)'
;MPPANRLSAVGIIRSEPDRRTYSLVAETLRAAAQEVGPSREAGVALGAVFEQDEVVLRQYFRAGRLREIPAKGSKRLVVLDRLSLEFEPGVRYSESEVNAVLGRFHDDYAALRRYLVDEGFLSRERGVYWRSGGRVEL
;
A
#
# COMPACT_ATOMS: atom_id res chain seq x y z
N MET A 1 29.07 -3.11 -22.86
CA MET A 1 28.86 -1.70 -23.28
C MET A 1 27.58 -1.62 -24.10
N PRO A 2 26.68 -0.65 -23.84
CA PRO A 2 25.39 -0.48 -24.51
C PRO A 2 25.52 0.28 -25.85
N PRO A 3 24.44 0.40 -26.64
CA PRO A 3 23.78 1.71 -26.74
C PRO A 3 22.25 1.56 -26.59
N ALA A 4 21.60 2.29 -25.68
CA ALA A 4 21.17 3.68 -25.82
C ALA A 4 20.36 3.92 -27.10
N ASN A 5 19.03 3.91 -27.01
CA ASN A 5 18.11 4.95 -27.50
C ASN A 5 16.71 4.40 -27.86
N ARG A 6 15.78 4.40 -26.89
CA ARG A 6 14.32 4.50 -27.11
C ARG A 6 13.67 5.14 -25.88
N LEU A 7 13.96 6.42 -25.65
CA LEU A 7 13.33 7.24 -24.61
C LEU A 7 12.76 8.53 -25.22
N SER A 8 11.84 8.39 -26.18
CA SER A 8 11.19 9.56 -26.80
C SER A 8 9.74 9.34 -27.25
N ALA A 9 9.05 8.33 -26.72
CA ALA A 9 7.67 8.02 -27.15
C ALA A 9 6.57 8.31 -26.11
N VAL A 10 6.90 8.83 -24.94
CA VAL A 10 5.89 9.26 -23.96
C VAL A 10 6.22 10.71 -23.65
N GLY A 11 5.34 11.63 -24.03
CA GLY A 11 5.49 13.07 -23.78
C GLY A 11 5.51 13.41 -22.30
N ILE A 12 6.59 13.04 -21.60
CA ILE A 12 6.75 13.13 -20.15
C ILE A 12 7.44 14.45 -19.74
N ILE A 13 7.90 15.28 -20.68
CA ILE A 13 8.68 16.46 -20.32
C ILE A 13 8.16 17.69 -21.04
N ARG A 14 7.50 18.57 -20.27
CA ARG A 14 7.47 20.00 -20.56
C ARG A 14 8.47 20.66 -19.61
N SER A 15 9.60 21.10 -20.16
CA SER A 15 10.55 21.91 -19.41
C SER A 15 10.06 23.35 -19.35
N GLU A 16 9.87 23.90 -18.14
CA GLU A 16 9.97 25.34 -17.93
C GLU A 16 11.36 25.64 -17.36
N PRO A 17 12.16 26.47 -18.04
CA PRO A 17 13.47 26.88 -17.55
C PRO A 17 13.24 28.00 -16.54
N ASP A 18 13.48 27.72 -15.25
CA ASP A 18 14.12 28.64 -14.29
C ASP A 18 13.75 28.39 -12.82
N ARG A 19 13.57 27.13 -12.39
CA ARG A 19 13.85 26.76 -10.99
C ARG A 19 14.00 25.26 -10.83
N ARG A 20 15.02 24.86 -10.06
CA ARG A 20 15.32 23.48 -9.67
C ARG A 20 14.19 22.90 -8.82
N THR A 21 13.12 22.43 -9.44
CA THR A 21 12.08 21.64 -8.77
C THR A 21 11.58 20.58 -9.73
N TYR A 22 11.99 19.34 -9.51
CA TYR A 22 11.39 18.18 -10.17
C TYR A 22 10.14 17.81 -9.37
N SER A 23 8.97 18.19 -9.86
CA SER A 23 7.70 17.69 -9.34
C SER A 23 7.37 16.38 -10.07
N LEU A 24 7.47 15.26 -9.36
CA LEU A 24 7.00 13.98 -9.88
C LEU A 24 5.46 14.06 -9.99
N VAL A 25 4.93 13.88 -11.20
CA VAL A 25 3.48 13.82 -11.43
C VAL A 25 2.97 12.49 -10.88
N ALA A 26 2.53 12.51 -9.61
CA ALA A 26 2.05 11.34 -8.88
C ALA A 26 0.86 10.63 -9.56
N GLU A 27 0.09 11.35 -10.40
CA GLU A 27 -1.05 10.79 -11.12
C GLU A 27 -0.64 9.75 -12.17
N THR A 28 0.48 9.93 -12.86
CA THR A 28 0.90 9.01 -13.93
C THR A 28 1.44 7.69 -13.37
N LEU A 29 2.05 7.72 -12.17
CA LEU A 29 2.54 6.53 -11.49
C LEU A 29 1.39 5.67 -10.95
N ARG A 30 0.32 6.32 -10.43
CA ARG A 30 -0.88 5.62 -9.92
C ARG A 30 -1.61 4.86 -11.03
N ALA A 31 -1.69 5.42 -12.24
CA ALA A 31 -2.32 4.76 -13.37
C ALA A 31 -1.54 3.49 -13.78
N ALA A 32 -0.21 3.57 -13.84
CA ALA A 32 0.64 2.42 -14.18
C ALA A 32 0.63 1.32 -13.08
N ALA A 33 0.58 1.70 -11.80
CA ALA A 33 0.48 0.77 -10.68
C ALA A 33 -0.89 0.05 -10.59
N GLN A 34 -1.96 0.65 -11.14
CA GLN A 34 -3.27 0.00 -11.22
C GLN A 34 -3.34 -1.05 -12.34
N GLU A 35 -2.60 -0.89 -13.43
CA GLU A 35 -2.56 -1.87 -14.54
C GLU A 35 -1.65 -3.06 -14.27
N VAL A 36 -0.62 -2.90 -13.44
CA VAL A 36 0.37 -3.94 -13.16
C VAL A 36 0.46 -4.17 -11.65
N GLY A 37 -0.56 -4.82 -11.09
CA GLY A 37 -0.52 -5.26 -9.69
C GLY A 37 0.74 -6.10 -9.39
N PRO A 38 1.29 -6.04 -8.16
CA PRO A 38 2.60 -6.61 -7.86
C PRO A 38 2.66 -8.12 -8.13
N SER A 39 3.80 -8.54 -8.68
CA SER A 39 4.10 -9.94 -8.99
C SER A 39 4.03 -10.80 -7.72
N ARG A 40 3.16 -11.81 -7.74
CA ARG A 40 2.71 -12.59 -6.57
C ARG A 40 3.65 -13.77 -6.30
N GLU A 41 4.74 -13.55 -5.57
CA GLU A 41 5.50 -14.64 -4.93
C GLU A 41 5.33 -14.59 -3.41
N ALA A 42 4.33 -15.33 -2.93
CA ALA A 42 3.57 -15.10 -1.70
C ALA A 42 4.27 -15.30 -0.34
N GLY A 43 5.57 -15.60 -0.30
CA GLY A 43 6.29 -15.83 0.97
C GLY A 43 6.96 -14.57 1.51
N VAL A 44 7.87 -14.02 0.71
CA VAL A 44 8.64 -12.81 1.04
C VAL A 44 7.92 -11.53 0.56
N ALA A 45 7.07 -11.63 -0.49
CA ALA A 45 6.35 -10.48 -1.05
C ALA A 45 5.19 -9.97 -0.17
N LEU A 46 4.84 -10.68 0.90
CA LEU A 46 3.82 -10.24 1.85
C LEU A 46 4.39 -9.38 2.98
N GLY A 47 5.60 -8.81 2.86
CA GLY A 47 6.12 -7.82 3.82
C GLY A 47 6.33 -8.36 5.25
N ALA A 48 6.52 -9.67 5.40
CA ALA A 48 6.84 -10.28 6.69
C ALA A 48 8.32 -10.06 7.02
N VAL A 49 8.60 -9.57 8.23
CA VAL A 49 9.99 -9.42 8.74
C VAL A 49 10.41 -10.60 9.63
N PHE A 50 9.44 -11.33 10.19
CA PHE A 50 9.69 -12.50 11.04
C PHE A 50 9.01 -13.75 10.48
N GLU A 51 9.61 -14.92 10.67
CA GLU A 51 9.07 -16.21 10.19
C GLU A 51 7.66 -16.49 10.73
N GLN A 52 7.38 -16.09 11.98
CA GLN A 52 6.04 -16.26 12.56
C GLN A 52 4.98 -15.39 11.88
N ASP A 53 5.35 -14.19 11.44
CA ASP A 53 4.45 -13.32 10.69
C ASP A 53 4.14 -13.94 9.32
N GLU A 54 5.14 -14.51 8.66
CA GLU A 54 4.94 -15.17 7.37
C GLU A 54 3.96 -16.33 7.47
N VAL A 55 4.06 -17.16 8.52
CA VAL A 55 3.10 -18.26 8.77
C VAL A 55 1.68 -17.70 8.94
N VAL A 56 1.51 -16.62 9.69
CA VAL A 56 0.21 -15.97 9.87
C VAL A 56 -0.31 -15.40 8.55
N LEU A 57 0.51 -14.65 7.80
CA LEU A 57 0.09 -14.07 6.53
C LEU A 57 -0.26 -15.15 5.51
N ARG A 58 0.53 -16.22 5.42
CA ARG A 58 0.21 -17.42 4.63
C ARG A 58 -1.00 -18.18 5.16
N GLN A 59 -1.47 -17.97 6.38
CA GLN A 59 -2.73 -18.56 6.84
C GLN A 59 -3.94 -17.78 6.28
N TYR A 60 -3.88 -16.46 6.33
CA TYR A 60 -5.03 -15.59 6.05
C TYR A 60 -5.08 -15.05 4.61
N PHE A 61 -3.95 -14.94 3.91
CA PHE A 61 -3.89 -14.45 2.54
C PHE A 61 -3.81 -15.56 1.50
N ARG A 62 -4.61 -15.46 0.45
CA ARG A 62 -4.64 -16.39 -0.69
C ARG A 62 -4.80 -15.59 -1.98
N ALA A 63 -3.87 -15.79 -2.91
CA ALA A 63 -3.82 -15.07 -4.19
C ALA A 63 -3.91 -13.53 -4.03
N GLY A 64 -3.33 -12.99 -2.97
CA GLY A 64 -3.34 -11.55 -2.68
C GLY A 64 -4.61 -11.02 -2.00
N ARG A 65 -5.62 -11.86 -1.75
CA ARG A 65 -6.81 -11.50 -0.95
C ARG A 65 -6.73 -12.05 0.46
N LEU A 66 -7.24 -11.28 1.41
CA LEU A 66 -7.50 -11.71 2.77
C LEU A 66 -8.78 -12.55 2.75
N ARG A 67 -8.74 -13.78 3.27
CA ARG A 67 -9.93 -14.66 3.31
C ARG A 67 -10.86 -14.37 4.47
N GLU A 68 -10.29 -14.01 5.60
CA GLU A 68 -11.03 -13.68 6.81
C GLU A 68 -10.19 -12.73 7.68
N ILE A 69 -10.86 -11.91 8.48
CA ILE A 69 -10.20 -11.05 9.47
C ILE A 69 -9.95 -11.90 10.73
N PRO A 70 -8.69 -12.05 11.21
CA PRO A 70 -8.41 -12.86 12.38
C PRO A 70 -9.16 -12.38 13.63
N ALA A 71 -9.84 -13.30 14.33
CA ALA A 71 -10.47 -13.01 15.61
C ALA A 71 -9.45 -12.79 16.74
N LYS A 72 -8.34 -13.55 16.71
CA LYS A 72 -7.25 -13.43 17.69
C LYS A 72 -6.44 -12.15 17.43
N GLY A 73 -6.42 -11.24 18.41
CA GLY A 73 -5.77 -9.92 18.30
C GLY A 73 -4.32 -9.99 17.81
N SER A 74 -3.50 -10.90 18.36
CA SER A 74 -2.10 -11.04 17.95
C SER A 74 -1.93 -11.38 16.46
N LYS A 75 -2.81 -12.21 15.88
CA LYS A 75 -2.77 -12.54 14.46
C LYS A 75 -3.33 -11.39 13.62
N ARG A 76 -4.32 -10.68 14.14
CA ARG A 76 -4.89 -9.49 13.49
C ARG A 76 -3.85 -8.39 13.35
N LEU A 77 -3.03 -8.14 14.37
CA LEU A 77 -1.95 -7.15 14.30
C LEU A 77 -0.98 -7.42 13.15
N VAL A 78 -0.59 -8.68 12.92
CA VAL A 78 0.27 -9.06 11.78
C VAL A 78 -0.40 -8.72 10.44
N VAL A 79 -1.69 -9.04 10.30
CA VAL A 79 -2.45 -8.72 9.09
C VAL A 79 -2.58 -7.20 8.88
N LEU A 80 -2.89 -6.45 9.95
CA LEU A 80 -3.04 -5.00 9.88
C LEU A 80 -1.73 -4.29 9.57
N ASP A 81 -0.63 -4.74 10.16
CA ASP A 81 0.70 -4.21 9.85
C ASP A 81 1.02 -4.38 8.36
N ARG A 82 0.75 -5.56 7.78
CA ARG A 82 0.93 -5.75 6.34
C ARG A 82 0.00 -4.85 5.51
N LEU A 83 -1.26 -4.71 5.88
CA LEU A 83 -2.18 -3.82 5.17
C LEU A 83 -1.77 -2.35 5.29
N SER A 84 -1.11 -1.96 6.39
CA SER A 84 -0.61 -0.59 6.59
C SER A 84 0.46 -0.19 5.56
N LEU A 85 1.19 -1.17 5.00
CA LEU A 85 2.20 -0.92 3.96
C LEU A 85 1.61 -0.44 2.64
N GLU A 86 0.31 -0.63 2.41
CA GLU A 86 -0.40 -0.11 1.23
C GLU A 86 -0.66 1.40 1.32
N PHE A 87 -0.31 2.03 2.46
CA PHE A 87 -0.44 3.46 2.69
C PHE A 87 0.95 4.10 2.80
N GLU A 88 1.24 5.01 1.87
CA GLU A 88 2.48 5.79 1.87
C GLU A 88 2.53 6.73 3.10
N PRO A 89 3.63 6.71 3.88
CA PRO A 89 3.84 7.66 4.97
C PRO A 89 3.82 9.11 4.47
N GLY A 90 3.20 10.00 5.26
CA GLY A 90 3.09 11.43 4.92
C GLY A 90 1.98 11.77 3.91
N VAL A 91 1.34 10.77 3.30
CA VAL A 91 0.22 10.98 2.36
C VAL A 91 -1.12 10.99 3.10
N ARG A 92 -2.03 11.87 2.65
CA ARG A 92 -3.40 11.98 3.14
C ARG A 92 -4.34 11.28 2.18
N TYR A 93 -5.23 10.48 2.73
CA TYR A 93 -6.23 9.70 1.99
C TYR A 93 -7.62 10.08 2.46
N SER A 94 -8.53 10.29 1.53
CA SER A 94 -9.96 10.32 1.82
C SER A 94 -10.45 8.94 2.27
N GLU A 95 -11.58 8.91 2.98
CA GLU A 95 -12.26 7.67 3.34
C GLU A 95 -12.53 6.76 2.12
N SER A 96 -12.90 7.34 0.97
CA SER A 96 -13.14 6.60 -0.26
C SER A 96 -11.87 5.98 -0.84
N GLU A 97 -10.72 6.67 -0.75
CA GLU A 97 -9.43 6.10 -1.19
C GLU A 97 -9.00 4.96 -0.26
N VAL A 98 -9.17 5.12 1.06
CA VAL A 98 -8.90 4.03 2.01
C VAL A 98 -9.76 2.82 1.72
N ASN A 99 -11.07 3.01 1.50
CA ASN A 99 -11.98 1.92 1.16
C ASN A 99 -11.58 1.24 -0.16
N ALA A 100 -11.17 2.01 -1.17
CA ALA A 100 -10.72 1.46 -2.45
C ALA A 100 -9.44 0.63 -2.32
N VAL A 101 -8.48 1.06 -1.49
CA VAL A 101 -7.25 0.29 -1.20
C VAL A 101 -7.61 -1.01 -0.48
N LEU A 102 -8.36 -0.92 0.62
CA LEU A 102 -8.71 -2.08 1.45
C LEU A 102 -9.64 -3.07 0.73
N GLY A 103 -10.52 -2.60 -0.14
CA GLY A 103 -11.45 -3.41 -0.93
C GLY A 103 -10.75 -4.37 -1.90
N ARG A 104 -9.48 -4.11 -2.26
CA ARG A 104 -8.65 -5.05 -3.03
C ARG A 104 -8.37 -6.32 -2.22
N PHE A 105 -8.32 -6.21 -0.90
CA PHE A 105 -7.92 -7.28 0.01
C PHE A 105 -9.12 -8.00 0.63
N HIS A 106 -10.19 -7.28 1.02
CA HIS A 106 -11.33 -7.87 1.70
C HIS A 106 -12.61 -7.04 1.48
N ASP A 107 -13.77 -7.71 1.42
CA ASP A 107 -15.05 -7.02 1.17
C ASP A 107 -15.54 -6.26 2.42
N ASP A 108 -15.20 -6.74 3.61
CA ASP A 108 -15.35 -5.99 4.87
C ASP A 108 -14.19 -4.99 5.10
N TYR A 109 -14.01 -4.09 4.13
CA TYR A 109 -13.00 -3.02 4.22
C TYR A 109 -13.33 -2.01 5.33
N ALA A 110 -14.60 -1.90 5.73
CA ALA A 110 -15.03 -1.03 6.82
C ALA A 110 -14.49 -1.52 8.18
N ALA A 111 -14.55 -2.84 8.45
CA ALA A 111 -13.94 -3.40 9.65
C ALA A 111 -12.42 -3.25 9.63
N LEU A 112 -11.76 -3.52 8.50
CA LEU A 112 -10.32 -3.33 8.36
C LEU A 112 -9.90 -1.88 8.63
N ARG A 113 -10.63 -0.91 8.07
CA ARG A 113 -10.38 0.52 8.31
C ARG A 113 -10.52 0.88 9.78
N ARG A 114 -11.55 0.36 10.46
CA ARG A 114 -11.74 0.57 11.90
C ARG A 114 -10.56 -0.01 12.69
N TYR A 115 -10.18 -1.26 12.43
CA TYR A 115 -9.06 -1.90 13.13
C TYR A 115 -7.71 -1.22 12.88
N LEU A 116 -7.45 -0.75 11.66
CA LEU A 116 -6.24 0.01 11.34
C LEU A 116 -6.14 1.29 12.17
N VAL A 117 -7.27 1.93 12.47
CA VAL A 117 -7.31 3.11 13.35
C VAL A 117 -7.19 2.72 14.81
N ASP A 118 -8.00 1.76 15.27
CA ASP A 118 -8.04 1.34 16.67
C ASP A 118 -6.68 0.83 17.17
N GLU A 119 -5.93 0.14 16.31
CA GLU A 119 -4.60 -0.41 16.63
C GLU A 119 -3.46 0.56 16.24
N GLY A 120 -3.78 1.79 15.81
CA GLY A 120 -2.81 2.88 15.62
C GLY A 120 -1.98 2.87 14.32
N PHE A 121 -2.27 1.98 13.38
CA PHE A 121 -1.60 1.94 12.06
C PHE A 121 -1.98 3.14 11.19
N LEU A 122 -3.24 3.57 11.25
CA LEU A 122 -3.74 4.78 10.62
C LEU A 122 -4.29 5.75 11.68
N SER A 123 -4.12 7.04 11.44
CA SER A 123 -4.84 8.09 12.15
C SER A 123 -5.92 8.67 11.26
N ARG A 124 -6.98 9.20 11.88
CA ARG A 124 -8.11 9.83 11.19
C ARG A 124 -8.46 11.17 11.81
N GLU A 125 -8.69 12.17 10.97
CA GLU A 125 -9.30 13.43 11.35
C GLU A 125 -10.23 13.93 10.23
N ARG A 126 -11.47 14.32 10.58
CA ARG A 126 -12.45 14.89 9.65
C ARG A 126 -12.64 14.11 8.33
N GLY A 127 -12.62 12.77 8.41
CA GLY A 127 -12.78 11.89 7.23
C GLY A 127 -11.51 11.71 6.38
N VAL A 128 -10.40 12.32 6.80
CA VAL A 128 -9.07 12.15 6.19
C VAL A 128 -8.25 11.19 7.04
N TYR A 129 -7.50 10.33 6.38
CA TYR A 129 -6.68 9.28 6.95
C TYR A 129 -5.22 9.48 6.58
N TRP A 130 -4.31 9.04 7.43
CA TRP A 130 -2.89 8.92 7.10
C TRP A 130 -2.25 7.81 7.91
N ARG A 131 -1.17 7.27 7.37
CA ARG A 131 -0.37 6.29 8.09
C ARG A 131 0.37 6.95 9.25
N SER A 132 0.15 6.41 10.45
CA SER A 132 0.73 6.89 11.71
C SER A 132 1.51 5.81 12.45
N GLY A 133 1.46 4.56 11.98
CA GLY A 133 2.13 3.43 12.58
C GLY A 133 2.44 2.31 11.59
N GLY A 134 2.87 1.17 12.13
CA GLY A 134 3.34 0.01 11.37
C GLY A 134 4.80 0.08 10.97
N ARG A 135 5.30 -0.99 10.35
CA ARG A 135 6.72 -1.14 9.98
C ARG A 135 7.14 -0.25 8.82
N VAL A 136 8.16 0.57 9.01
CA VAL A 136 8.77 1.35 7.91
C VAL A 136 9.72 0.41 7.15
N GLU A 137 9.48 0.20 5.85
CA GLU A 137 10.50 -0.38 4.96
C GLU A 137 11.63 0.65 4.85
N LEU A 138 12.80 0.34 5.42
CA LEU A 138 14.02 1.16 5.40
C LEU A 138 14.79 0.99 4.09
#